data_AF-A0AAC9PY62-F1
#
_entry.id   AF-A0AAC9PY62-F1
#
_cell.length_a   1.000
_cell.length_b   1.000
_cell.length_c   1.000
_cell.angle_alpha   90.00
_cell.angle_beta   90.00
_cell.angle_gamma   90.00
#
_symmetry.space_group_name_H-M   'P 1'
#
loop_
_entity.id
_entity.type
_entity.pdbx_description
1 polymer ?
#
loop_
_entity_poly.entity_id
_entity_poly.type
_entity_poly.pdbx_seq_one_letter_code
_entity_poly.pdbx_strand_id
1 'polypeptide(L)'
;MKLPFYIFVFLLSFNASAEKIYSKTFYDNGNIKAEGWIEKNLKVDYWKFYHSNGNVESEGHFKNNKPVKYWYFYTFNGKKKSEGHYLKGIKVNWWLFYDKNENINHKCQLKNNVKNGYCLMYKNNKLIAAAKFSEGKKIKEWRDFSSFKKENKLSDLK
;
A
#
# COMPACT_ATOMS: atom_id res chain seq x y z
N MET A 1 -47.53 -12.53 -57.19
CA MET A 1 -47.39 -12.99 -55.79
C MET A 1 -45.98 -12.61 -55.34
N LYS A 2 -45.83 -11.56 -54.51
CA LYS A 2 -44.51 -11.01 -54.11
C LYS A 2 -44.13 -11.57 -52.74
N LEU A 3 -43.00 -12.26 -52.65
CA LEU A 3 -42.45 -12.79 -51.40
C LEU A 3 -41.65 -11.67 -50.69
N PRO A 4 -41.91 -11.31 -49.43
CA PRO A 4 -41.11 -10.32 -48.73
C PRO A 4 -39.83 -10.96 -48.18
N PHE A 5 -38.69 -10.36 -48.50
CA PHE A 5 -37.37 -10.73 -48.02
C PHE A 5 -37.15 -10.08 -46.65
N TYR A 6 -37.16 -10.88 -45.57
CA TYR A 6 -36.82 -10.39 -44.23
C TYR A 6 -35.30 -10.42 -44.07
N ILE A 7 -34.66 -9.25 -44.15
CA ILE A 7 -33.27 -9.08 -43.71
C ILE A 7 -33.28 -9.06 -42.18
N PHE A 8 -32.88 -10.17 -41.58
CA PHE A 8 -32.63 -10.26 -40.15
C PHE A 8 -31.24 -9.66 -39.87
N VAL A 9 -31.20 -8.35 -39.59
CA VAL A 9 -29.95 -7.68 -39.17
C VAL A 9 -29.67 -8.08 -37.73
N PHE A 10 -28.79 -9.06 -37.55
CA PHE A 10 -28.23 -9.41 -36.24
C PHE A 10 -27.29 -8.27 -35.83
N LEU A 11 -27.79 -7.31 -35.06
CA LEU A 11 -26.97 -6.29 -34.42
C LEU A 11 -26.08 -6.98 -33.38
N LEU A 12 -24.88 -7.37 -33.80
CA LEU A 12 -23.78 -7.74 -32.91
C LEU A 12 -23.43 -6.50 -32.08
N SER A 13 -24.06 -6.35 -30.92
CA SER A 13 -23.63 -5.41 -29.91
C SER A 13 -22.23 -5.81 -29.45
N PHE A 14 -21.21 -5.21 -30.06
CA PHE A 14 -19.82 -5.32 -29.61
C PHE A 14 -19.74 -4.66 -28.23
N ASN A 15 -19.90 -5.47 -27.19
CA ASN A 15 -19.56 -5.05 -25.84
C ASN A 15 -18.03 -4.93 -25.79
N ALA A 16 -17.51 -3.74 -26.11
CA ALA A 16 -16.12 -3.38 -25.89
C ALA A 16 -15.88 -3.27 -24.38
N SER A 17 -15.82 -4.41 -23.70
CA SER A 17 -15.20 -4.46 -22.38
C SER A 17 -13.75 -4.08 -22.59
N ALA A 18 -13.30 -3.02 -21.91
CA ALA A 18 -11.90 -2.62 -21.97
C ALA A 18 -11.05 -3.80 -21.48
N GLU A 19 -10.22 -4.36 -22.36
CA GLU A 19 -9.36 -5.46 -22.02
C GLU A 19 -8.32 -4.99 -20.99
N LYS A 20 -8.08 -5.84 -20.00
CA LYS A 20 -7.09 -5.60 -18.96
C LYS A 20 -5.73 -6.13 -19.47
N ILE A 21 -4.75 -5.24 -19.59
CA ILE A 21 -3.45 -5.53 -20.20
C ILE A 21 -2.36 -5.58 -19.13
N TYR A 22 -1.45 -6.55 -19.23
CA TYR A 22 -0.25 -6.59 -18.39
C TYR A 22 0.84 -5.70 -19.00
N SER A 23 1.33 -4.72 -18.26
CA SER A 23 2.32 -3.74 -18.72
C SER A 23 3.64 -3.92 -17.99
N LYS A 24 4.75 -3.71 -18.71
CA LYS A 24 6.10 -3.63 -18.17
C LYS A 24 6.78 -2.37 -18.71
N THR A 25 7.50 -1.67 -17.84
CA THR A 25 8.39 -0.57 -18.20
C THR A 25 9.79 -0.88 -17.71
N PHE A 26 10.81 -0.29 -18.32
CA PHE A 26 12.21 -0.63 -18.09
C PHE A 26 13.03 0.64 -17.78
N TYR A 27 14.14 0.44 -17.07
CA TYR A 27 15.22 1.41 -16.93
C TYR A 27 16.13 1.38 -18.17
N ASP A 28 16.98 2.38 -18.31
CA ASP A 28 17.94 2.48 -19.44
C ASP A 28 18.94 1.31 -19.48
N ASN A 29 19.20 0.68 -18.33
CA ASN A 29 20.03 -0.52 -18.22
C ASN A 29 19.30 -1.83 -18.58
N GLY A 30 18.04 -1.75 -19.03
CA GLY A 30 17.22 -2.90 -19.40
C GLY A 30 16.52 -3.62 -18.25
N ASN A 31 16.79 -3.27 -16.99
CA ASN A 31 16.08 -3.86 -15.85
C ASN A 31 14.63 -3.37 -15.81
N ILE A 32 13.71 -4.24 -15.36
CA ILE A 32 12.31 -3.86 -15.17
C ILE A 32 12.24 -2.73 -14.13
N LYS A 33 11.46 -1.70 -14.44
CA LYS A 33 11.19 -0.53 -13.57
C LYS A 33 9.86 -0.64 -12.86
N ALA A 34 8.83 -1.05 -13.60
CA ALA A 34 7.50 -1.28 -13.04
C ALA A 34 6.74 -2.27 -13.90
N GLU A 35 5.91 -3.08 -13.26
CA GLU A 35 4.99 -3.97 -13.95
C GLU A 35 3.68 -4.15 -13.18
N GLY A 36 2.62 -4.46 -13.92
CA GLY A 36 1.30 -4.72 -13.35
C GLY A 36 0.20 -4.55 -14.38
N TRP A 37 -1.04 -4.54 -13.90
CA TRP A 37 -2.21 -4.51 -14.76
C TRP A 37 -2.71 -3.09 -15.05
N ILE A 38 -3.11 -2.86 -16.31
CA ILE A 38 -3.73 -1.63 -16.78
C ILE A 38 -5.12 -1.95 -17.33
N GLU A 39 -6.11 -1.17 -16.94
CA GLU A 39 -7.45 -1.17 -17.53
C GLU A 39 -7.84 0.28 -17.81
N LYS A 40 -8.28 0.59 -19.03
CA LYS A 40 -8.65 1.97 -19.46
C LYS A 40 -7.56 3.01 -19.16
N ASN A 41 -6.30 2.69 -19.42
CA ASN A 41 -5.12 3.54 -19.12
C ASN A 41 -4.88 3.83 -17.62
N LEU A 42 -5.52 3.07 -16.72
CA LEU A 42 -5.35 3.20 -15.28
C LEU A 42 -4.70 1.93 -14.71
N LYS A 43 -3.77 2.09 -13.77
CA LYS A 43 -3.25 1.00 -12.94
C LYS A 43 -4.39 0.39 -12.13
N VAL A 44 -4.51 -0.92 -12.22
CA VAL A 44 -5.44 -1.75 -11.48
C VAL A 44 -4.72 -2.97 -10.91
N ASP A 45 -5.30 -3.59 -9.89
CA ASP A 45 -4.79 -4.78 -9.23
C ASP A 45 -3.32 -4.68 -8.82
N TYR A 46 -2.61 -5.79 -8.79
CA TYR A 46 -1.26 -5.85 -8.25
C TYR A 46 -0.24 -5.18 -9.17
N TRP A 47 0.65 -4.41 -8.57
CA TRP A 47 1.79 -3.77 -9.21
C TRP A 47 3.05 -4.00 -8.40
N LYS A 48 4.16 -4.13 -9.12
CA LYS A 48 5.51 -4.12 -8.59
C LYS A 48 6.31 -2.98 -9.20
N PHE A 49 7.09 -2.32 -8.37
CA PHE A 49 8.09 -1.33 -8.74
C PHE A 49 9.43 -1.85 -8.29
N TYR A 50 10.46 -1.57 -9.06
CA TYR A 50 11.80 -2.10 -8.85
C TYR A 50 12.78 -0.95 -8.79
N HIS A 51 13.83 -1.11 -7.98
CA HIS A 51 15.04 -0.30 -8.04
C HIS A 51 15.81 -0.60 -9.33
N SER A 52 16.72 0.30 -9.73
CA SER A 52 17.53 0.13 -10.95
C SER A 52 18.44 -1.10 -10.94
N ASN A 53 18.73 -1.67 -9.77
CA ASN A 53 19.47 -2.94 -9.62
C ASN A 53 18.59 -4.20 -9.77
N GLY A 54 17.30 -4.04 -10.05
CA GLY A 54 16.34 -5.14 -10.21
C GLY A 54 15.70 -5.64 -8.91
N ASN A 55 16.10 -5.14 -7.74
CA ASN A 55 15.41 -5.46 -6.49
C ASN A 55 14.04 -4.77 -6.43
N VAL A 56 13.04 -5.40 -5.81
CA VAL A 56 11.73 -4.77 -5.60
C VAL A 56 11.91 -3.52 -4.74
N GLU A 57 11.33 -2.40 -5.18
CA GLU A 57 11.24 -1.14 -4.44
C GLU A 57 9.95 -1.09 -3.63
N SER A 58 8.83 -1.40 -4.27
CA SER A 58 7.52 -1.42 -3.63
C SER A 58 6.54 -2.28 -4.39
N GLU A 59 5.53 -2.77 -3.70
CA GLU A 59 4.48 -3.57 -4.30
C GLU A 59 3.17 -3.47 -3.52
N GLY A 60 2.07 -3.64 -4.23
CA GLY A 60 0.73 -3.56 -3.65
C GLY A 60 -0.34 -3.44 -4.73
N HIS A 61 -1.56 -3.16 -4.30
CA HIS A 61 -2.69 -3.08 -5.21
C HIS A 61 -3.03 -1.64 -5.59
N PHE A 62 -3.49 -1.45 -6.81
CA PHE A 62 -4.13 -0.24 -7.30
C PHE A 62 -5.61 -0.45 -7.59
N LYS A 63 -6.37 0.63 -7.46
CA LYS A 63 -7.69 0.79 -8.05
C LYS A 63 -7.74 2.18 -8.68
N ASN A 64 -7.87 2.25 -10.00
CA ASN A 64 -7.94 3.49 -10.76
C ASN A 64 -6.77 4.45 -10.44
N ASN A 65 -5.53 3.99 -10.60
CA ASN A 65 -4.30 4.73 -10.27
C ASN A 65 -4.09 5.09 -8.79
N LYS A 66 -5.00 4.69 -7.87
CA LYS A 66 -4.84 4.94 -6.44
C LYS A 66 -4.39 3.68 -5.71
N PRO A 67 -3.32 3.71 -4.88
CA PRO A 67 -2.95 2.56 -4.08
C PRO A 67 -4.07 2.20 -3.09
N VAL A 68 -4.29 0.91 -2.91
CA VAL A 68 -5.30 0.30 -2.05
C VAL A 68 -4.73 -0.96 -1.40
N LYS A 69 -5.42 -1.46 -0.35
CA LYS A 69 -5.03 -2.65 0.41
C LYS A 69 -3.64 -2.48 1.04
N TYR A 70 -2.97 -3.57 1.34
CA TYR A 70 -1.64 -3.57 1.93
C TYR A 70 -0.55 -3.28 0.89
N TRP A 71 0.46 -2.54 1.31
CA TRP A 71 1.61 -2.17 0.50
C TRP A 71 2.90 -2.46 1.27
N TYR A 72 3.91 -2.90 0.52
CA TYR A 72 5.24 -3.19 1.01
C TYR A 72 6.24 -2.27 0.32
N PHE A 73 7.25 -1.82 1.05
CA PHE A 73 8.33 -0.99 0.56
C PHE A 73 9.66 -1.55 1.06
N TYR A 74 10.64 -1.55 0.18
CA TYR A 74 11.94 -2.16 0.40
C TYR A 74 13.07 -1.18 0.10
N THR A 75 14.21 -1.42 0.72
CA THR A 75 15.46 -0.69 0.47
C THR A 75 16.08 -1.13 -0.87
N PHE A 76 17.06 -0.36 -1.36
CA PHE A 76 17.82 -0.74 -2.57
C PHE A 76 18.47 -2.12 -2.46
N ASN A 77 18.80 -2.57 -1.24
CA ASN A 77 19.39 -3.88 -0.95
C ASN A 77 18.33 -4.99 -0.70
N GLY A 78 17.05 -4.74 -1.01
CA GLY A 78 15.97 -5.73 -0.89
C GLY A 78 15.38 -5.92 0.50
N LYS A 79 15.93 -5.28 1.54
CA LYS A 79 15.42 -5.38 2.91
C LYS A 79 14.11 -4.61 3.09
N LYS A 80 13.17 -5.13 3.90
CA LYS A 80 11.93 -4.40 4.25
C LYS A 80 12.26 -3.05 4.87
N LYS A 81 11.58 -2.01 4.39
CA LYS A 81 11.70 -0.62 4.85
C LYS A 81 10.46 -0.19 5.62
N SER A 82 9.29 -0.43 5.04
CA SER A 82 8.01 -0.12 5.66
C SER A 82 6.87 -0.87 5.01
N GLU A 83 5.76 -1.02 5.71
CA GLU A 83 4.54 -1.61 5.17
C GLU A 83 3.30 -1.05 5.87
N GLY A 84 2.15 -1.12 5.21
CA GLY A 84 0.90 -0.64 5.78
C GLY A 84 -0.26 -0.59 4.79
N HIS A 85 -1.41 -0.13 5.27
CA HIS A 85 -2.63 -0.08 4.46
C HIS A 85 -2.79 1.26 3.74
N TYR A 86 -3.28 1.17 2.51
CA TYR A 86 -3.83 2.28 1.74
C TYR A 86 -5.34 2.10 1.51
N LEU A 87 -6.07 3.22 1.55
CA LEU A 87 -7.45 3.33 1.13
C LEU A 87 -7.57 4.51 0.16
N LYS A 88 -7.86 4.24 -1.12
CA LYS A 88 -8.03 5.27 -2.17
C LYS A 88 -6.86 6.28 -2.22
N GLY A 89 -5.62 5.82 -2.12
CA GLY A 89 -4.43 6.69 -2.17
C GLY A 89 -3.95 7.20 -0.83
N ILE A 90 -4.66 6.88 0.27
CA ILE A 90 -4.41 7.45 1.59
C ILE A 90 -3.91 6.35 2.53
N LYS A 91 -2.82 6.60 3.25
CA LYS A 91 -2.32 5.75 4.32
C LYS A 91 -3.28 5.72 5.50
N VAL A 92 -3.65 4.53 5.93
CA VAL A 92 -4.58 4.26 7.03
C VAL A 92 -4.09 3.12 7.91
N ASN A 93 -4.69 2.98 9.09
CA ASN A 93 -4.40 1.93 10.08
C ASN A 93 -2.93 1.95 10.51
N TRP A 94 -2.40 0.81 10.94
CA TRP A 94 -1.01 0.66 11.32
C TRP A 94 -0.09 0.71 10.10
N TRP A 95 0.95 1.53 10.23
CA TRP A 95 2.13 1.54 9.37
C TRP A 95 3.35 1.11 10.17
N LEU A 96 4.07 0.12 9.67
CA LEU A 96 5.24 -0.48 10.29
C LEU A 96 6.50 0.01 9.59
N PHE A 97 7.56 0.23 10.36
CA PHE A 97 8.85 0.70 9.87
C PHE A 97 9.96 -0.15 10.47
N TYR A 98 10.89 -0.57 9.61
CA TYR A 98 11.92 -1.53 9.95
C TYR A 98 13.31 -0.88 10.04
N ASP A 99 14.18 -1.44 10.86
CA ASP A 99 15.58 -1.09 10.90
C ASP A 99 16.40 -1.87 9.83
N LYS A 100 17.72 -1.63 9.81
CA LYS A 100 18.66 -2.28 8.88
C LYS A 100 18.74 -3.81 9.02
N ASN A 101 18.22 -4.37 10.11
CA ASN A 101 18.18 -5.79 10.42
C ASN A 101 16.76 -6.36 10.25
N GLU A 102 15.84 -5.60 9.64
CA GLU A 102 14.44 -5.98 9.40
C GLU A 102 13.62 -6.22 10.68
N ASN A 103 14.09 -5.71 11.82
CA ASN A 103 13.28 -5.65 13.03
C ASN A 103 12.40 -4.41 12.99
N ILE A 104 11.18 -4.51 13.51
CA ILE A 104 10.30 -3.34 13.65
C ILE A 104 10.97 -2.35 14.60
N ASN A 105 11.31 -1.17 14.10
CA ASN A 105 11.80 -0.06 14.90
C ASN A 105 10.63 0.70 15.52
N HIS A 106 9.57 0.95 14.73
CA HIS A 106 8.34 1.55 15.24
C HIS A 106 7.14 1.22 14.34
N LYS A 107 5.94 1.38 14.89
CA LYS A 107 4.68 1.41 14.12
C LYS A 107 3.79 2.57 14.56
N CYS A 108 3.01 3.12 13.64
CA CYS A 108 2.11 4.25 13.91
C CYS A 108 0.72 4.02 13.31
N GLN A 109 -0.33 4.41 14.04
CA GLN A 109 -1.68 4.52 13.49
C GLN A 109 -1.80 5.80 12.65
N LEU A 110 -2.24 5.64 11.42
CA LEU A 110 -2.52 6.71 10.48
C LEU A 110 -4.01 6.79 10.16
N LYS A 111 -4.51 8.00 10.00
CA LYS A 111 -5.81 8.33 9.42
C LYS A 111 -5.59 9.49 8.47
N ASN A 112 -6.03 9.40 7.22
CA ASN A 112 -5.85 10.49 6.26
C ASN A 112 -4.39 10.94 6.07
N ASN A 113 -3.46 9.97 5.97
CA ASN A 113 -2.00 10.20 5.90
C ASN A 113 -1.35 10.82 7.14
N VAL A 114 -2.11 11.19 8.17
CA VAL A 114 -1.59 11.82 9.40
C VAL A 114 -1.61 10.85 10.58
N LYS A 115 -0.66 11.01 11.50
CA LYS A 115 -0.62 10.24 12.76
C LYS A 115 -1.89 10.52 13.56
N ASN A 116 -2.65 9.48 13.87
CA ASN A 116 -3.89 9.61 14.61
C ASN A 116 -4.14 8.31 15.39
N GLY A 117 -3.91 8.36 16.70
CA GLY A 117 -3.79 7.18 17.56
C GLY A 117 -2.37 7.03 18.10
N TYR A 118 -1.93 5.79 18.28
CA TYR A 118 -0.63 5.48 18.89
C TYR A 118 0.49 5.35 17.86
N CYS A 119 1.67 5.83 18.24
CA CYS A 119 2.95 5.41 17.71
C CYS A 119 3.70 4.63 18.79
N LEU A 120 4.24 3.47 18.44
CA LEU A 120 4.91 2.54 19.34
C LEU A 120 6.33 2.31 18.87
N MET A 121 7.29 2.41 19.78
CA MET A 121 8.72 2.36 19.50
C MET A 121 9.33 1.13 20.14
N TYR A 122 10.14 0.41 19.39
CA TYR A 122 10.70 -0.88 19.78
C TYR A 122 12.22 -0.88 19.71
N LYS A 123 12.84 -1.62 20.62
CA LYS A 123 14.26 -1.96 20.59
C LYS A 123 14.42 -3.41 21.00
N ASN A 124 15.14 -4.20 20.20
CA ASN A 124 15.30 -5.64 20.41
C ASN A 124 13.96 -6.35 20.63
N ASN A 125 12.97 -6.04 19.77
CA ASN A 125 11.60 -6.57 19.82
C ASN A 125 10.79 -6.25 21.09
N LYS A 126 11.27 -5.36 21.96
CA LYS A 126 10.55 -4.89 23.16
C LYS A 126 10.03 -3.48 22.96
N LEU A 127 8.79 -3.22 23.38
CA LEU A 127 8.22 -1.88 23.42
C LEU A 127 8.98 -1.04 24.45
N ILE A 128 9.59 0.06 24.00
CA ILE A 128 10.38 0.96 24.85
C ILE A 128 9.72 2.33 25.04
N ALA A 129 8.87 2.74 24.12
CA ALA A 129 8.21 4.04 24.19
C ALA A 129 6.88 4.00 23.42
N ALA A 130 6.00 4.92 23.77
CA ALA A 130 4.76 5.15 23.04
C ALA A 130 4.45 6.64 22.99
N ALA A 131 3.73 7.08 21.97
CA ALA A 131 3.19 8.41 21.89
C ALA A 131 1.77 8.37 21.31
N LYS A 132 0.89 9.23 21.82
CA LYS A 132 -0.48 9.39 21.33
C LYS A 132 -0.58 10.65 20.50
N PHE A 133 -1.25 10.56 19.36
CA PHE A 133 -1.46 11.64 18.41
C PHE A 133 -2.94 11.82 18.13
N SER A 134 -3.35 13.06 17.86
CA SER A 134 -4.64 13.41 17.28
C SER A 134 -4.38 14.37 16.13
N GLU A 135 -4.84 14.02 14.93
CA GLU A 135 -4.69 14.86 13.73
C GLU A 135 -3.25 15.36 13.50
N GLY A 136 -2.27 14.47 13.66
CA GLY A 136 -0.84 14.77 13.50
C GLY A 136 -0.18 15.46 14.70
N LYS A 137 -0.95 15.99 15.66
CA LYS A 137 -0.42 16.65 16.86
C LYS A 137 -0.13 15.63 17.95
N LYS A 138 1.08 15.67 18.53
CA LYS A 138 1.46 14.81 19.66
C LYS A 138 0.71 15.29 20.91
N ILE A 139 -0.10 14.41 21.48
CA ILE A 139 -0.90 14.67 22.69
C ILE A 139 -0.13 14.26 23.94
N LYS A 140 0.52 13.09 23.90
CA LYS A 140 1.26 12.54 25.04
C LYS A 140 2.38 11.61 24.59
N GLU A 141 3.38 11.45 25.44
CA GLU A 141 4.51 10.55 25.26
C GLU A 141 4.79 9.79 26.57
N TRP A 142 5.08 8.50 26.43
CA TRP A 142 5.57 7.63 27.49
C TRP A 142 6.96 7.14 27.06
N ARG A 143 7.97 7.43 27.88
CA ARG A 143 9.38 7.15 27.56
C ARG A 143 9.85 5.76 28.01
N ASP A 144 8.97 5.01 28.65
CA ASP A 144 9.22 3.65 29.12
C ASP A 144 7.91 2.85 29.13
N PHE A 145 8.03 1.52 29.13
CA PHE A 145 6.87 0.63 29.08
C PHE A 145 6.04 0.65 30.37
N SER A 146 6.66 0.93 31.51
CA SER A 146 5.98 0.93 32.80
C SER A 146 5.05 2.14 32.93
N SER A 147 5.51 3.33 32.53
CA SER A 147 4.67 4.54 32.50
C SER A 147 3.51 4.40 31.52
N PHE A 148 3.72 3.76 30.37
CA PHE A 148 2.63 3.47 29.42
C PHE A 148 1.54 2.59 30.05
N LYS A 149 1.92 1.47 30.70
CA LYS A 149 0.97 0.50 31.26
C LYS A 149 0.21 0.98 32.49
N LYS A 150 0.70 2.01 33.19
CA LYS A 150 -0.04 2.63 34.31
C LYS A 150 -1.33 3.30 33.85
N GLU A 151 -1.40 3.72 32.59
CA GLU A 151 -2.50 4.55 32.08
C GLU A 151 -3.25 3.90 30.91
N ASN A 152 -2.68 2.87 30.29
CA ASN A 152 -3.23 2.26 29.08
C ASN A 152 -3.20 0.73 29.16
N LYS A 153 -4.19 0.09 28.56
CA LYS A 153 -4.25 -1.37 28.45
C LYS A 153 -3.51 -1.80 27.17
N LEU A 154 -2.89 -2.97 27.19
CA LEU A 154 -2.27 -3.54 25.97
C LEU A 154 -3.29 -3.83 24.87
N SER A 155 -4.57 -3.98 25.22
CA SER A 155 -5.66 -4.06 24.24
C SER A 155 -5.78 -2.81 23.38
N ASP A 156 -5.37 -1.65 23.90
CA ASP A 156 -5.45 -0.37 23.19
C ASP A 156 -4.42 -0.27 22.06
N LEU A 157 -3.51 -1.25 21.98
CA LEU A 157 -2.42 -1.35 21.01
C LEU A 157 -2.65 -2.39 19.91
N LYS A 158 -3.78 -3.09 19.95
CA LYS A 158 -4.20 -4.06 18.92
C LYS A 158 -4.77 -3.32 17.72
#